data_AF-A0A161M3B8-F1
#
_entry.id   AF-A0A161M3B8-F1
#
_cell.length_a   1.000
_cell.length_b   1.000
_cell.length_c   1.000
_cell.angle_alpha   90.00
_cell.angle_beta   90.00
_cell.angle_gamma   90.00
#
_symmetry.space_group_name_H-M   'P 1'
#
loop_
_entity.id
_entity.type
_entity.pdbx_description
1 polymer ?
#
loop_
_entity_poly.entity_id
_entity_poly.type
_entity_poly.pdbx_seq_one_letter_code
_entity_poly.pdbx_strand_id
1 'polypeptide(L)'
;EGHISIDNLNTHSNHWVIFNINETGFFRVNYDSRNWDMLTTHLLHPTKFLKIGELNRAQIVDDSFNLARAGVLNYSVALNISRYLAQETSYFPWASAFPALNYIDSMIAKMPIYDKFKKFVLHLLTKLYEETGYTDNAWDEQLTVYKRVELFKWACDLSQTECVRT
;
A
#
# COMPACT_ATOMS: atom_id res chain seq x y z
N GLU A 1 15.32 -5.33 21.88
CA GLU A 1 14.42 -4.22 21.49
C GLU A 1 13.10 -4.38 22.22
N GLY A 2 12.53 -3.29 22.73
CA GLY A 2 11.29 -3.34 23.52
C GLY A 2 10.06 -3.21 22.62
N HIS A 3 9.06 -4.03 22.84
CA HIS A 3 7.71 -3.83 22.31
C HIS A 3 6.76 -3.59 23.49
N ILE A 4 5.75 -2.76 23.26
CA ILE A 4 4.65 -2.55 24.21
C ILE A 4 3.45 -3.29 23.66
N SER A 5 2.93 -4.24 24.43
CA SER A 5 1.68 -4.93 24.12
C SER A 5 0.53 -4.24 24.83
N ILE A 6 -0.56 -4.02 24.10
CA ILE A 6 -1.81 -3.51 24.66
C ILE A 6 -2.84 -4.62 24.52
N ASP A 7 -3.17 -5.26 25.65
CA ASP A 7 -4.14 -6.35 25.70
C ASP A 7 -5.48 -5.88 26.25
N ASN A 8 -6.54 -6.67 26.01
CA ASN A 8 -7.89 -6.43 26.56
C ASN A 8 -8.46 -5.05 26.23
N LEU A 9 -8.28 -4.61 24.99
CA LEU A 9 -9.02 -3.47 24.46
C LEU A 9 -10.51 -3.77 24.60
N ASN A 10 -11.22 -2.99 25.40
CA ASN A 10 -12.66 -3.13 25.64
C ASN A 10 -13.47 -2.69 24.40
N THR A 11 -13.29 -3.42 23.29
CA THR A 11 -13.89 -3.17 22.00
C THR A 11 -14.85 -4.29 21.67
N HIS A 12 -15.91 -3.97 20.92
CA HIS A 12 -16.74 -5.02 20.37
C HIS A 12 -15.95 -5.83 19.35
N SER A 13 -16.16 -7.14 19.38
CA SER A 13 -15.40 -8.09 18.58
C SER A 13 -15.55 -7.88 17.05
N ASN A 14 -16.58 -7.16 16.61
CA ASN A 14 -16.82 -6.80 15.21
C ASN A 14 -16.27 -5.42 14.83
N HIS A 15 -15.52 -4.74 15.70
CA HIS A 15 -14.88 -3.46 15.43
C HIS A 15 -13.37 -3.64 15.27
N TRP A 16 -12.81 -2.97 14.27
CA TRP A 16 -11.36 -2.81 14.15
C TRP A 16 -10.89 -1.57 14.90
N VAL A 17 -9.60 -1.55 15.23
CA VAL A 17 -8.91 -0.41 15.81
C VAL A 17 -7.69 -0.05 14.97
N ILE A 18 -7.36 1.24 14.98
CA ILE A 18 -6.12 1.78 14.41
C ILE A 18 -5.45 2.58 15.53
N PHE A 19 -4.16 2.31 15.76
CA PHE A 19 -3.32 3.12 16.64
C PHE A 19 -2.41 4.04 15.83
N ASN A 20 -1.85 5.03 16.51
CA ASN A 20 -1.01 6.07 15.90
C ASN A 20 -1.79 6.88 14.85
N ILE A 21 -2.90 7.51 15.25
CA ILE A 21 -3.71 8.33 14.34
C ILE A 21 -2.84 9.41 13.67
N ASN A 22 -2.93 9.49 12.34
CA ASN A 22 -2.10 10.32 11.47
C ASN A 22 -0.58 10.08 11.56
N GLU A 23 -0.15 8.91 12.06
CA GLU A 23 1.26 8.52 12.11
C GLU A 23 2.16 9.53 12.85
N THR A 24 1.64 10.14 13.92
CA THR A 24 2.33 11.20 14.66
C THR A 24 3.40 10.69 15.62
N GLY A 25 3.29 9.44 16.05
CA GLY A 25 4.25 8.76 16.90
C GLY A 25 5.32 8.03 16.11
N PHE A 26 6.56 8.05 16.61
CA PHE A 26 7.69 7.34 16.02
C PHE A 26 7.72 5.86 16.45
N PHE A 27 6.69 5.10 16.05
CA PHE A 27 6.57 3.67 16.29
C PHE A 27 5.67 3.01 15.25
N ARG A 28 5.93 1.71 15.01
CA ARG A 28 5.11 0.86 14.16
C ARG A 28 4.02 0.18 14.98
N VAL A 29 2.88 -0.08 14.35
CA VAL A 29 1.78 -0.80 14.99
C VAL A 29 1.63 -2.18 14.36
N ASN A 30 1.78 -3.22 15.18
CA ASN A 30 1.35 -4.56 14.79
C ASN A 30 0.04 -4.90 15.48
N TYR A 31 -0.86 -5.55 14.75
CA TYR A 31 -2.14 -5.99 15.28
C TYR A 31 -2.21 -7.53 15.32
N ASP A 32 -3.15 -8.06 16.09
CA ASP A 32 -3.51 -9.47 15.98
C ASP A 32 -4.13 -9.78 14.61
N SER A 33 -4.20 -11.07 14.27
CA SER A 33 -4.71 -11.53 12.97
C SER A 33 -6.14 -11.07 12.70
N ARG A 34 -6.98 -11.01 13.73
CA ARG A 34 -8.39 -10.63 13.58
C ARG A 34 -8.50 -9.16 13.19
N ASN A 35 -7.74 -8.28 13.84
CA ASN A 35 -7.77 -6.86 13.49
C ASN A 35 -7.17 -6.61 12.10
N TRP A 36 -6.08 -7.30 11.73
CA TRP A 36 -5.56 -7.25 10.36
C TRP A 36 -6.60 -7.69 9.32
N ASP A 37 -7.35 -8.75 9.58
CA ASP A 37 -8.42 -9.23 8.68
C ASP A 37 -9.57 -8.23 8.56
N MET A 38 -9.98 -7.61 9.67
CA MET A 38 -11.03 -6.59 9.70
C MET A 38 -10.59 -5.32 8.96
N LEU A 39 -9.35 -4.87 9.16
CA LEU A 39 -8.77 -3.74 8.42
C LEU A 39 -8.69 -4.04 6.92
N THR A 40 -8.21 -5.22 6.55
CA THR A 40 -8.16 -5.67 5.15
C THR A 40 -9.55 -5.65 4.52
N THR A 41 -10.54 -6.22 5.21
CA THR A 41 -11.94 -6.23 4.75
C THR A 41 -12.51 -4.81 4.59
N HIS A 42 -12.17 -3.91 5.51
CA HIS A 42 -12.62 -2.52 5.46
C HIS A 42 -11.97 -1.76 4.29
N LEU A 43 -10.67 -1.94 4.09
CA LEU A 43 -9.90 -1.33 3.02
C LEU A 43 -10.36 -1.82 1.65
N LEU A 44 -10.69 -3.10 1.49
CA LEU A 44 -11.19 -3.65 0.22
C LEU A 44 -12.60 -3.19 -0.14
N HIS A 45 -13.32 -2.50 0.76
CA HIS A 45 -14.66 -2.03 0.46
C HIS A 45 -14.60 -0.74 -0.41
N PRO A 46 -15.24 -0.69 -1.59
CA PRO A 46 -15.02 0.35 -2.60
C PRO A 46 -15.20 1.80 -2.13
N THR A 47 -16.07 2.03 -1.16
CA THR A 47 -16.36 3.38 -0.63
C THR A 47 -16.04 3.56 0.84
N LYS A 48 -15.89 2.48 1.62
CA LYS A 48 -15.71 2.58 3.07
C LYS A 48 -14.26 2.83 3.45
N PHE A 49 -13.30 2.41 2.63
CA PHE A 49 -11.88 2.63 2.90
C PHE A 49 -11.54 4.11 3.14
N LEU A 50 -12.27 5.04 2.49
CA LEU A 50 -12.14 6.48 2.68
C LEU A 50 -12.51 6.97 4.09
N LYS A 51 -13.16 6.14 4.92
CA LYS A 51 -13.38 6.44 6.34
C LYS A 51 -12.10 6.38 7.16
N ILE A 52 -11.08 5.68 6.67
CA ILE A 52 -9.72 5.73 7.23
C ILE A 52 -8.99 6.86 6.50
N GLY A 53 -8.45 7.84 7.23
CA GLY A 53 -7.70 8.95 6.66
C GLY A 53 -6.47 8.49 5.88
N GLU A 54 -6.06 9.23 4.86
CA GLU A 54 -4.99 8.81 3.94
C GLU A 54 -3.65 8.54 4.62
N LEU A 55 -3.30 9.29 5.67
CA LEU A 55 -2.09 9.06 6.47
C LEU A 55 -2.15 7.71 7.21
N ASN A 56 -3.30 7.34 7.79
CA ASN A 56 -3.43 6.03 8.42
C ASN A 56 -3.52 4.90 7.41
N ARG A 57 -4.06 5.12 6.21
CA ARG A 57 -3.97 4.12 5.12
C ARG A 57 -2.51 3.91 4.70
N ALA A 58 -1.74 5.00 4.60
CA ALA A 58 -0.30 4.96 4.33
C ALA A 58 0.47 4.21 5.43
N GLN A 59 0.18 4.49 6.69
CA GLN A 59 0.75 3.78 7.84
C GLN A 59 0.41 2.29 7.81
N ILE A 60 -0.84 1.90 7.54
CA ILE A 60 -1.24 0.49 7.46
C ILE A 60 -0.42 -0.25 6.40
N VAL A 61 -0.23 0.36 5.22
CA VAL A 61 0.60 -0.21 4.16
C VAL A 61 2.06 -0.29 4.62
N ASP A 62 2.65 0.80 5.11
CA ASP A 62 4.05 0.86 5.51
C ASP A 62 4.36 -0.14 6.64
N ASP A 63 3.57 -0.12 7.72
CA ASP A 63 3.74 -1.03 8.86
C ASP A 63 3.59 -2.48 8.43
N SER A 64 2.56 -2.83 7.65
CA SER A 64 2.37 -4.23 7.24
C SER A 64 3.55 -4.78 6.44
N PHE A 65 4.10 -4.01 5.49
CA PHE A 65 5.24 -4.44 4.69
C PHE A 65 6.55 -4.46 5.47
N ASN A 66 6.80 -3.49 6.34
CA ASN A 66 8.02 -3.46 7.16
C ASN A 66 7.99 -4.55 8.25
N LEU A 67 6.84 -4.81 8.87
CA LEU A 67 6.66 -5.93 9.79
C LEU A 67 6.84 -7.28 9.08
N ALA A 68 6.33 -7.40 7.85
CA ALA A 68 6.53 -8.61 7.05
C ALA A 68 8.00 -8.83 6.68
N ARG A 69 8.69 -7.76 6.28
CA ARG A 69 10.13 -7.76 6.01
C ARG A 69 10.96 -8.15 7.23
N ALA A 70 10.55 -7.72 8.42
CA ALA A 70 11.18 -8.07 9.69
C ALA A 70 10.85 -9.50 10.16
N GLY A 71 9.98 -10.25 9.46
CA GLY A 71 9.53 -11.59 9.87
C GLY A 71 8.54 -11.60 11.03
N VAL A 72 8.02 -10.43 11.44
CA VAL A 72 7.04 -10.28 12.52
C VAL A 72 5.61 -10.53 12.03
N LEU A 73 5.34 -10.22 10.76
CA LEU A 73 4.06 -10.45 10.09
C LEU A 73 4.23 -11.38 8.89
N ASN A 74 3.22 -12.19 8.56
CA ASN A 74 3.29 -12.98 7.33
C ASN A 74 3.11 -12.07 6.10
N TYR A 75 3.94 -12.25 5.07
CA TYR A 75 3.81 -11.53 3.80
C TYR A 75 2.42 -11.68 3.17
N SER A 76 1.70 -12.77 3.42
CA SER A 76 0.32 -12.93 2.96
C SER A 76 -0.61 -11.84 3.48
N VAL A 77 -0.41 -11.34 4.71
CA VAL A 77 -1.20 -10.26 5.29
C VAL A 77 -0.89 -8.94 4.60
N ALA A 78 0.40 -8.59 4.47
CA ALA A 78 0.82 -7.36 3.79
C ALA A 78 0.37 -7.32 2.33
N LEU A 79 0.52 -8.44 1.60
CA LEU A 79 0.05 -8.56 0.23
C LEU A 79 -1.48 -8.49 0.14
N ASN A 80 -2.21 -9.09 1.07
CA ASN A 80 -3.67 -9.00 1.12
C ASN A 80 -4.17 -7.57 1.36
N ILE A 81 -3.51 -6.82 2.25
CA ILE A 81 -3.78 -5.40 2.47
C ILE A 81 -3.55 -4.63 1.17
N SER A 82 -2.37 -4.79 0.56
CA SER A 82 -1.99 -4.02 -0.64
C SER A 82 -2.96 -4.13 -1.82
N ARG A 83 -3.80 -5.17 -1.86
CA ARG A 83 -4.88 -5.31 -2.86
C ARG A 83 -5.83 -4.12 -2.90
N TYR A 84 -6.05 -3.42 -1.79
CA TYR A 84 -6.92 -2.23 -1.81
C TYR A 84 -6.32 -1.09 -2.65
N LEU A 85 -5.00 -1.06 -2.88
CA LEU A 85 -4.36 -0.01 -3.68
C LEU A 85 -4.92 0.09 -5.10
N ALA A 86 -5.52 -1.00 -5.62
CA ALA A 86 -6.24 -1.01 -6.89
C ALA A 86 -7.38 0.02 -6.97
N GLN A 87 -7.85 0.58 -5.85
CA GLN A 87 -8.87 1.63 -5.78
C GLN A 87 -8.35 2.94 -5.14
N GLU A 88 -7.06 3.03 -4.83
CA GLU A 88 -6.43 4.16 -4.13
C GLU A 88 -5.84 5.19 -5.10
N THR A 89 -6.01 6.47 -4.77
CA THR A 89 -5.57 7.60 -5.61
C THR A 89 -4.82 8.68 -4.82
N SER A 90 -4.88 8.64 -3.48
CA SER A 90 -4.10 9.51 -2.60
C SER A 90 -2.61 9.24 -2.74
N TYR A 91 -1.80 10.29 -2.63
CA TYR A 91 -0.35 10.18 -2.72
C TYR A 91 0.27 9.37 -1.58
N PHE A 92 -0.12 9.64 -0.33
CA PHE A 92 0.57 9.07 0.83
C PHE A 92 0.57 7.54 0.87
N PRO A 93 -0.55 6.83 0.61
CA PRO A 93 -0.51 5.37 0.63
C PRO A 93 0.33 4.77 -0.49
N TRP A 94 0.37 5.41 -1.66
CA TRP A 94 1.26 5.02 -2.75
C TRP A 94 2.72 5.29 -2.41
N ALA A 95 3.02 6.41 -1.76
CA ALA A 95 4.36 6.73 -1.26
C ALA A 95 4.87 5.67 -0.26
N SER A 96 4.00 5.08 0.56
CA SER A 96 4.32 3.93 1.41
C SER A 96 4.45 2.61 0.64
N ALA A 97 3.62 2.41 -0.38
CA ALA A 97 3.60 1.17 -1.16
C ALA A 97 4.83 1.01 -2.05
N PHE A 98 5.26 2.07 -2.75
CA PHE A 98 6.33 1.97 -3.74
C PHE A 98 7.67 1.44 -3.18
N PRO A 99 8.18 1.89 -2.02
CA PRO A 99 9.38 1.33 -1.42
C PRO A 99 9.25 -0.17 -1.13
N ALA A 100 8.09 -0.61 -0.62
CA ALA A 100 7.84 -2.02 -0.34
C ALA A 100 7.78 -2.87 -1.61
N LEU A 101 7.10 -2.37 -2.65
CA LEU A 101 7.04 -3.02 -3.96
C LEU A 101 8.42 -3.10 -4.61
N ASN A 102 9.23 -2.03 -4.54
CA ASN A 102 10.60 -2.00 -5.06
C ASN A 102 11.48 -3.04 -4.36
N TYR A 103 11.33 -3.20 -3.05
CA TYR A 103 12.03 -4.24 -2.30
C TYR A 103 11.64 -5.63 -2.82
N ILE A 104 10.34 -5.93 -2.92
CA ILE A 104 9.88 -7.23 -3.42
C ILE A 104 10.40 -7.46 -4.84
N ASP A 105 10.23 -6.50 -5.75
CA ASP A 105 10.72 -6.56 -7.13
C ASP A 105 12.19 -6.98 -7.19
N SER A 106 13.06 -6.27 -6.44
CA SER A 106 14.49 -6.56 -6.39
C SER A 106 14.81 -7.98 -5.89
N MET A 107 14.00 -8.50 -4.97
CA MET A 107 14.19 -9.83 -4.38
C MET A 107 13.74 -10.96 -5.31
N ILE A 108 12.73 -10.72 -6.14
CA ILE A 108 12.09 -11.77 -6.95
C ILE A 108 12.25 -11.61 -8.47
N ALA A 109 12.96 -10.58 -8.94
CA ALA A 109 13.14 -10.26 -10.36
C ALA A 109 13.61 -11.43 -11.24
N LYS A 110 14.41 -12.35 -10.67
CA LYS A 110 14.94 -13.53 -11.39
C LYS A 110 14.21 -14.84 -11.06
N MET A 111 13.10 -14.76 -10.33
CA MET A 111 12.34 -15.94 -9.91
C MET A 111 11.22 -16.26 -10.91
N PRO A 112 10.82 -17.53 -11.06
CA PRO A 112 9.70 -17.93 -11.94
C PRO A 112 8.36 -17.27 -11.58
N ILE A 113 8.21 -16.79 -10.35
CA ILE A 113 6.99 -16.12 -9.87
C ILE A 113 6.86 -14.68 -10.38
N TYR A 114 7.93 -14.10 -10.94
CA TYR A 114 8.01 -12.69 -11.28
C TYR A 114 6.90 -12.22 -12.22
N ASP A 115 6.50 -13.03 -13.21
CA ASP A 115 5.40 -12.67 -14.12
C ASP A 115 4.05 -12.50 -13.39
N LYS A 116 3.82 -13.26 -12.30
CA LYS A 116 2.62 -13.07 -11.47
C LYS A 116 2.72 -11.78 -10.66
N PHE A 117 3.91 -11.44 -10.17
CA PHE A 117 4.15 -10.18 -9.47
C PHE A 117 3.94 -8.98 -10.38
N LYS A 118 4.47 -8.98 -11.61
CA LYS A 118 4.24 -7.90 -12.59
C LYS A 118 2.75 -7.68 -12.83
N LYS A 119 1.99 -8.75 -13.09
CA LYS A 119 0.52 -8.68 -13.29
C LYS A 119 -0.19 -8.14 -12.06
N PHE A 120 0.25 -8.54 -10.86
CA PHE A 120 -0.29 -8.04 -9.61
C PHE A 120 -0.07 -6.54 -9.46
N VAL A 121 1.16 -6.04 -9.64
CA VAL A 121 1.47 -4.61 -9.51
C VAL A 121 0.76 -3.77 -10.57
N LEU A 122 0.73 -4.22 -11.83
CA LEU A 122 -0.02 -3.55 -12.89
C LEU A 122 -1.52 -3.42 -12.56
N HIS A 123 -2.10 -4.44 -11.92
CA HIS A 123 -3.49 -4.38 -11.45
C HIS A 123 -3.68 -3.33 -10.33
N LEU A 124 -2.73 -3.22 -9.40
CA LEU A 124 -2.81 -2.19 -8.36
C LEU A 124 -2.74 -0.79 -8.95
N LEU A 125 -1.93 -0.58 -9.98
CA LEU A 125 -1.71 0.75 -10.59
C LEU A 125 -2.88 1.23 -11.46
N THR A 126 -3.87 0.39 -11.76
CA THR A 126 -4.93 0.70 -12.74
C THR A 126 -5.67 1.99 -12.40
N LYS A 127 -6.19 2.13 -11.17
CA LYS A 127 -6.96 3.34 -10.80
C LYS A 127 -6.07 4.57 -10.65
N LEU A 128 -4.85 4.40 -10.15
CA LEU A 128 -3.87 5.49 -10.04
C LEU A 128 -3.53 6.04 -11.43
N TYR A 129 -3.34 5.14 -12.40
CA TYR A 129 -3.11 5.47 -13.80
C TYR A 129 -4.26 6.31 -14.37
N GLU A 130 -5.50 5.84 -14.22
CA GLU A 130 -6.69 6.48 -14.81
C GLU A 130 -6.87 7.93 -14.32
N GLU A 131 -6.53 8.19 -13.06
CA GLU A 131 -6.70 9.51 -12.43
C GLU A 131 -5.51 10.44 -12.66
N THR A 132 -4.28 9.91 -12.72
CA THR A 132 -3.07 10.74 -12.79
C THR A 132 -2.68 11.08 -14.22
N GLY A 133 -2.90 10.14 -15.15
CA GLY A 133 -2.46 10.25 -16.55
C GLY A 133 -0.94 10.39 -16.71
N TYR A 134 -0.53 10.60 -17.96
CA TYR A 134 0.87 10.64 -18.39
C TYR A 134 1.36 12.01 -18.86
N THR A 135 0.44 12.93 -19.11
CA THR A 135 0.80 14.24 -19.65
C THR A 135 1.06 15.19 -18.51
N ASP A 136 2.23 15.84 -18.54
CA ASP A 136 2.52 16.93 -17.62
C ASP A 136 1.63 18.13 -17.90
N ASN A 137 1.10 18.71 -16.83
CA ASN A 137 0.35 19.94 -16.87
C ASN A 137 0.99 20.95 -15.90
N ALA A 138 1.22 22.17 -16.40
CA ALA A 138 1.81 23.26 -15.61
C ALA A 138 0.97 23.65 -14.39
N TRP A 139 -0.31 23.23 -14.36
CA TRP A 139 -1.26 23.49 -13.28
C TRP A 139 -1.47 22.29 -12.35
N ASP A 140 -0.72 21.20 -12.53
CA ASP A 140 -0.80 20.05 -11.64
C ASP A 140 -0.35 20.40 -10.22
N GLU A 141 -1.07 19.89 -9.24
CA GLU A 141 -0.59 19.89 -7.86
C GLU A 141 0.70 19.08 -7.74
N GLN A 142 1.60 19.52 -6.86
CA GLN A 142 2.92 18.87 -6.68
C GLN A 142 2.81 17.36 -6.38
N LEU A 143 1.81 16.96 -5.60
CA LEU A 143 1.60 15.55 -5.27
C LEU A 143 1.16 14.73 -6.50
N THR A 144 0.43 15.32 -7.43
CA THR A 144 0.08 14.68 -8.71
C THR A 144 1.32 14.46 -9.56
N VAL A 145 2.22 15.44 -9.62
CA VAL A 145 3.51 15.30 -10.31
C VAL A 145 4.33 14.15 -9.71
N TYR A 146 4.43 14.05 -8.38
CA TYR A 146 5.16 12.94 -7.75
C TYR A 146 4.53 11.57 -8.00
N LYS A 147 3.19 11.47 -7.94
CA LYS A 147 2.49 10.23 -8.32
C LYS A 147 2.81 9.82 -9.75
N ARG A 148 2.81 10.77 -10.68
CA ARG A 148 3.07 10.52 -12.10
C ARG A 148 4.48 9.98 -12.34
N VAL A 149 5.49 10.55 -11.69
CA VAL A 149 6.89 10.10 -11.82
C VAL A 149 7.04 8.64 -11.39
N GLU A 150 6.49 8.26 -10.24
CA GLU A 150 6.55 6.87 -9.77
C GLU A 150 5.72 5.92 -10.65
N LEU A 151 4.53 6.35 -11.06
CA LEU A 151 3.67 5.59 -11.96
C LEU A 151 4.39 5.29 -13.29
N PHE A 152 5.01 6.28 -13.90
CA PHE A 152 5.78 6.10 -15.13
C PHE A 152 6.91 5.10 -14.95
N LYS A 153 7.71 5.26 -13.90
CA LYS A 153 8.81 4.33 -13.61
C LYS A 153 8.31 2.89 -13.57
N TRP A 154 7.26 2.62 -12.79
CA TRP A 154 6.70 1.27 -12.67
C TRP A 154 6.05 0.78 -13.97
N ALA A 155 5.31 1.62 -14.71
CA ALA A 155 4.72 1.23 -15.97
C ALA A 155 5.78 0.78 -16.99
N CYS A 156 6.91 1.48 -17.04
CA CYS A 156 8.03 1.17 -17.93
C CYS A 156 8.80 -0.07 -17.47
N ASP A 157 9.15 -0.16 -16.19
CA ASP A 157 9.88 -1.30 -15.61
C ASP A 157 9.10 -2.62 -15.78
N LEU A 158 7.77 -2.56 -15.66
CA LEU A 158 6.88 -3.72 -15.83
C LEU A 158 6.51 -4.01 -17.30
N SER A 159 7.13 -3.31 -18.25
CA SER A 159 6.92 -3.48 -19.70
C SER A 159 5.47 -3.26 -20.15
N GLN A 160 4.76 -2.30 -19.55
CA GLN A 160 3.44 -1.91 -20.02
C GLN A 160 3.56 -1.35 -21.44
N THR A 161 2.76 -1.88 -22.38
CA THR A 161 2.89 -1.60 -23.81
C THR A 161 2.73 -0.12 -24.18
N GLU A 162 2.02 0.65 -23.36
CA GLU A 162 1.86 2.09 -23.59
C GLU A 162 3.11 2.87 -23.21
N CYS A 163 3.84 2.52 -22.14
CA CYS A 163 5.12 3.18 -21.86
C CYS A 163 6.18 2.83 -22.91
N VAL A 164 6.38 1.53 -23.20
CA VAL A 164 7.52 1.05 -24.01
C VAL A 164 7.44 1.50 -25.49
N ARG A 165 6.29 2.01 -25.95
CA ARG A 165 6.07 2.48 -27.32
C ARG A 165 6.23 3.99 -27.51
N THR A 166 6.41 4.74 -26.43
CA THR A 166 6.66 6.20 -26.43
C THR A 166 8.15 6.48 -26.42
#